data_AF-A0AAW1EJE0-F1
#
_entry.id   AF-A0AAW1EJE0-F1
#
_cell.length_a   1.000
_cell.length_b   1.000
_cell.length_c   1.000
_cell.angle_alpha   90.00
_cell.angle_beta   90.00
_cell.angle_gamma   90.00
#
_symmetry.space_group_name_H-M   'P 1'
#
loop_
_entity.id
_entity.type
_entity.pdbx_description
1 polymer ?
#
loop_
_entity_poly.entity_id
_entity_poly.type
_entity_poly.pdbx_seq_one_letter_code
_entity_poly.pdbx_strand_id
1 'polypeptide(L)'
;MTAWIVLPVSLSAFSITGIWIVYAMAVMNHHVCPVENWFYNVTCIEELPRPGFPKTCCTIQDIPLISKCGSFPPESCLFSLIGNVGAFMVVMVCFLRYAQVIEHSHRCWVNTSALVSGCTNALGLVMVGNFQVDHAKSLHYVGAGVAFPAGLLFVCLQCVLTYRVAVTALDYWMAHFRVALTLGAMVSLVLSGIFFIHESFILQHAAAICEWVFTVDILVFYGTFTYEFGTVTSETLMVGLQQSHHHGSGVIMGSRARGSTLGGATKGLKSPGGSSTSTHLNCTPESIAML
;
A
#
# COMPACT_ATOMS: atom_id res chain seq x y z
N MET A 1 7.42 -25.92 6.39
CA MET A 1 7.04 -24.48 6.49
C MET A 1 7.69 -23.75 5.34
N THR A 2 6.92 -22.96 4.61
CA THR A 2 7.38 -22.25 3.41
C THR A 2 8.20 -21.02 3.85
N ALA A 3 9.31 -20.74 3.16
CA ALA A 3 10.16 -19.58 3.49
C ALA A 3 9.41 -18.24 3.36
N TRP A 4 8.28 -18.24 2.63
CA TRP A 4 7.44 -17.07 2.38
C TRP A 4 6.76 -16.49 3.64
N ILE A 5 6.60 -17.29 4.70
CA ILE A 5 6.09 -16.82 6.01
C ILE A 5 6.95 -15.68 6.58
N VAL A 6 8.26 -15.72 6.31
CA VAL A 6 9.25 -14.77 6.82
C VAL A 6 9.09 -13.39 6.19
N LEU A 7 8.61 -13.32 4.94
CA LEU A 7 8.55 -12.07 4.19
C LEU A 7 7.63 -11.02 4.85
N PRO A 8 6.35 -11.29 5.18
CA PRO A 8 5.50 -10.28 5.79
C PRO A 8 5.94 -9.91 7.21
N VAL A 9 6.38 -10.87 8.03
CA VAL A 9 6.95 -10.59 9.36
C VAL A 9 8.17 -9.68 9.24
N SER A 10 9.06 -9.96 8.29
CA SER A 10 10.28 -9.18 8.11
C SER A 10 9.95 -7.77 7.66
N LEU A 11 8.98 -7.60 6.74
CA LEU A 11 8.50 -6.27 6.33
C LEU A 11 8.02 -5.47 7.54
N SER A 12 7.11 -6.03 8.33
CA SER A 12 6.56 -5.34 9.50
C SER A 12 7.62 -5.04 10.55
N ALA A 13 8.41 -6.04 10.95
CA ALA A 13 9.41 -5.88 12.01
C ALA A 13 10.53 -4.92 11.61
N PHE A 14 11.06 -5.05 10.38
CA PHE A 14 12.11 -4.18 9.87
C PHE A 14 11.61 -2.74 9.73
N SER A 15 10.44 -2.52 9.11
CA SER A 15 9.91 -1.18 8.91
C SER A 15 9.52 -0.50 10.21
N ILE A 16 8.80 -1.18 11.12
CA ILE A 16 8.41 -0.61 12.43
C ILE A 16 9.66 -0.27 13.24
N THR A 17 10.59 -1.21 13.38
CA THR A 17 11.84 -0.96 14.14
C THR A 17 12.64 0.17 13.50
N GLY A 18 12.73 0.19 12.18
CA GLY A 18 13.44 1.22 11.43
C GLY A 18 12.88 2.62 11.63
N ILE A 19 11.56 2.81 11.53
CA ILE A 19 10.94 4.13 11.73
C ILE A 19 11.10 4.63 13.17
N TRP A 20 11.06 3.73 14.17
CA TRP A 20 11.33 4.10 15.57
C TRP A 20 12.79 4.49 15.80
N ILE A 21 13.75 3.82 15.14
CA ILE A 21 15.16 4.20 15.18
C ILE A 21 15.36 5.58 14.54
N VAL A 22 14.77 5.82 13.37
CA VAL A 22 14.80 7.13 12.68
C VAL A 22 14.24 8.23 13.60
N TYR A 23 13.10 7.97 14.24
CA TYR A 23 12.51 8.88 15.21
C TYR A 23 13.44 9.15 16.41
N ALA A 24 13.99 8.11 17.04
CA ALA A 24 14.89 8.25 18.17
C ALA A 24 16.12 9.10 17.82
N MET A 25 16.73 8.87 16.65
CA MET A 25 17.84 9.68 16.16
C MET A 25 17.42 11.13 15.93
N ALA A 26 16.28 11.37 15.28
CA ALA A 26 15.79 12.72 15.02
C ALA A 26 15.52 13.50 16.32
N VAL A 27 15.04 12.83 17.37
CA VAL A 27 14.87 13.43 18.71
C VAL A 27 16.23 13.72 19.35
N MET A 28 17.17 12.76 19.34
CA MET A 28 18.50 12.94 19.92
C MET A 28 19.32 14.03 19.22
N ASN A 29 19.12 14.21 17.92
CA ASN A 29 19.78 15.23 17.10
C ASN A 29 19.03 16.56 17.08
N HIS A 30 17.96 16.73 17.87
CA HIS A 30 17.19 17.97 17.92
C HIS A 30 16.59 18.38 16.56
N HIS A 31 16.25 17.42 15.71
CA HIS A 31 15.56 17.68 14.44
C HIS A 31 14.04 17.65 14.58
N VAL A 32 13.53 16.89 15.54
CA VAL A 32 12.10 16.85 15.92
C VAL A 32 11.98 16.84 17.43
N CYS A 33 10.77 17.11 17.91
CA CYS A 33 10.46 17.06 19.33
C CYS A 33 9.81 15.73 19.77
N PRO A 34 9.78 15.41 21.08
CA PRO A 34 9.46 14.06 21.56
C PRO A 34 7.96 13.85 21.80
N VAL A 35 7.31 12.81 21.24
CA VAL A 35 5.84 12.60 21.17
C VAL A 35 5.09 12.83 22.50
N GLU A 36 5.69 12.55 23.65
CA GLU A 36 5.00 12.51 24.94
C GLU A 36 4.95 13.82 25.74
N ASN A 37 5.79 14.83 25.48
CA ASN A 37 5.92 15.96 26.42
C ASN A 37 6.30 17.30 25.76
N TRP A 38 5.38 18.28 25.75
CA TRP A 38 5.59 19.51 24.98
C TRP A 38 4.84 20.72 25.54
N PHE A 39 5.56 21.83 25.65
CA PHE A 39 4.99 23.17 25.57
C PHE A 39 5.34 23.74 24.20
N TYR A 40 4.41 23.66 23.24
CA TYR A 40 4.56 24.34 21.96
C TYR A 40 4.45 25.85 22.18
N ASN A 41 5.50 26.60 21.84
CA ASN A 41 5.54 28.04 21.97
C ASN A 41 5.85 28.67 20.61
N VAL A 42 5.23 29.83 20.34
CA VAL A 42 5.41 30.58 19.08
C VAL A 42 6.84 31.14 18.98
N THR A 43 7.46 31.46 20.12
CA THR A 43 8.84 31.93 20.20
C THR A 43 9.64 31.04 21.13
N CYS A 44 10.56 30.26 20.55
CA CYS A 44 11.61 29.60 21.31
C CYS A 44 12.80 30.54 21.44
N ILE A 45 13.25 30.79 22.66
CA ILE A 45 14.60 31.30 22.89
C ILE A 45 15.52 30.13 22.55
N GLU A 46 16.54 30.34 21.72
CA GLU A 46 17.55 29.31 21.42
C GLU A 46 18.15 28.81 22.73
N GLU A 47 17.67 27.67 23.23
CA GLU A 47 18.38 26.96 24.29
C GLU A 47 19.61 26.32 23.66
N LEU A 48 20.79 26.57 24.26
CA LEU A 48 22.03 25.92 23.85
C LEU A 48 21.81 24.39 23.81
N PRO A 49 22.00 23.73 22.66
CA PRO A 49 21.78 22.30 22.53
C PRO A 49 22.61 21.54 23.58
N ARG A 50 21.95 20.83 24.49
CA ARG A 50 22.64 19.88 25.37
C ARG A 50 22.66 18.52 24.66
N PRO A 51 23.85 17.96 24.36
CA PRO A 51 23.95 16.64 23.77
C PRO A 51 23.26 15.60 24.67
N GLY A 52 22.41 14.76 24.08
CA GLY A 52 21.75 13.64 24.79
C GLY A 52 20.47 13.99 25.56
N PHE A 53 19.98 15.22 25.51
CA PHE A 53 18.68 15.61 26.07
C PHE A 53 17.72 16.02 24.96
N PRO A 54 16.41 15.72 25.02
CA PRO A 54 15.45 16.17 24.02
C PRO A 54 15.20 17.69 24.08
N LYS A 55 14.74 18.29 22.98
CA LYS A 55 14.29 19.69 22.95
C LYS A 55 13.22 19.96 24.01
N THR A 56 13.38 21.07 24.72
CA THR A 56 12.43 21.60 25.73
C THR A 56 11.44 22.61 25.13
N CYS A 57 11.81 23.27 24.03
CA CYS A 57 10.95 24.20 23.28
C CYS A 57 10.76 23.73 21.84
N CYS A 58 9.51 23.70 21.38
CA CYS A 58 9.12 23.14 20.09
C CYS A 58 8.31 24.13 19.28
N THR A 59 8.67 24.29 18.00
CA THR A 59 7.89 25.06 17.04
C THR A 59 7.03 24.13 16.17
N ILE A 60 6.22 24.72 15.29
CA ILE A 60 5.37 23.96 14.35
C ILE A 60 6.20 23.20 13.31
N GLN A 61 7.46 23.59 13.12
CA GLN A 61 8.38 22.95 12.19
C GLN A 61 8.98 21.65 12.75
N ASP A 62 8.98 21.49 14.08
CA ASP A 62 9.60 20.37 14.82
C ASP A 62 8.60 19.24 15.15
N ILE A 63 7.41 19.26 14.55
CA ILE A 63 6.37 18.25 14.78
C ILE A 63 6.85 16.88 14.27
N PRO A 64 6.67 15.79 15.04
CA PRO A 64 7.37 14.53 14.84
C PRO A 64 6.60 13.64 13.85
N LEU A 65 6.27 14.20 12.69
CA LEU A 65 5.78 13.42 11.56
C LEU A 65 6.85 12.38 11.19
N ILE A 66 6.46 11.18 10.76
CA ILE A 66 7.43 10.13 10.37
C ILE A 66 8.33 10.68 9.25
N SER A 67 7.71 11.32 8.26
CA SER A 67 8.40 12.00 7.16
C SER A 67 9.37 13.09 7.63
N LYS A 68 9.04 13.81 8.71
CA LYS A 68 9.91 14.83 9.29
C LYS A 68 11.14 14.24 9.96
N CYS A 69 10.96 13.14 10.70
CA CYS A 69 12.06 12.43 11.35
C CYS A 69 13.14 11.98 10.36
N GLY A 70 12.75 11.67 9.11
CA GLY A 70 13.66 11.24 8.04
C GLY A 70 14.21 12.37 7.15
N SER A 71 14.26 13.63 7.62
CA SER A 71 14.61 14.76 6.75
C SER A 71 16.12 15.03 6.62
N PHE A 72 16.90 14.77 7.67
CA PHE A 72 18.33 15.12 7.72
C PHE A 72 19.23 13.88 7.81
N PRO A 73 20.48 13.92 7.32
CA PRO A 73 21.42 12.82 7.54
C PRO A 73 21.86 12.72 9.01
N PRO A 74 22.05 11.51 9.57
CA PRO A 74 21.95 10.20 8.91
C PRO A 74 20.53 9.61 8.83
N GLU A 75 19.54 10.25 9.45
CA GLU A 75 18.15 9.76 9.53
C GLU A 75 17.53 9.55 8.16
N SER A 76 17.76 10.48 7.22
CA SER A 76 17.23 10.45 5.87
C SER A 76 17.77 9.29 5.04
N CYS A 77 19.03 8.89 5.26
CA CYS A 77 19.61 7.70 4.63
C CYS A 77 18.94 6.42 5.12
N LEU A 78 18.70 6.30 6.43
CA LEU A 78 17.97 5.16 6.98
C LEU A 78 16.51 5.17 6.52
N PHE A 79 15.84 6.31 6.51
CA PHE A 79 14.45 6.44 6.05
C PHE A 79 14.31 6.03 4.59
N SER A 80 15.22 6.46 3.71
CA SER A 80 15.28 6.01 2.31
C SER A 80 15.51 4.50 2.19
N LEU A 81 16.45 3.95 2.95
CA LEU A 81 16.71 2.50 2.96
C LEU A 81 15.46 1.72 3.37
N ILE A 82 14.81 2.13 4.47
CA ILE A 82 13.59 1.49 4.98
C ILE A 82 12.47 1.57 3.95
N GLY A 83 12.25 2.74 3.36
CA GLY A 83 11.22 2.97 2.34
C GLY A 83 11.44 2.12 1.09
N ASN A 84 12.67 2.06 0.57
CA ASN A 84 13.02 1.30 -0.63
C ASN A 84 12.93 -0.21 -0.42
N VAL A 85 13.49 -0.73 0.67
CA VAL A 85 13.40 -2.16 1.02
C VAL A 85 11.94 -2.54 1.30
N GLY A 86 11.21 -1.70 2.04
CA GLY A 86 9.79 -1.89 2.31
C GLY A 86 8.96 -1.94 1.03
N ALA A 87 9.17 -1.01 0.09
CA ALA A 87 8.49 -0.99 -1.20
C ALA A 87 8.73 -2.27 -2.01
N PHE A 88 9.97 -2.76 -2.07
CA PHE A 88 10.28 -4.03 -2.73
C PHE A 88 9.54 -5.21 -2.08
N MET A 89 9.56 -5.30 -0.76
CA MET A 89 8.88 -6.35 -0.01
C MET A 89 7.36 -6.28 -0.17
N VAL A 90 6.76 -5.08 -0.20
CA VAL A 90 5.33 -4.88 -0.49
C VAL A 90 4.98 -5.45 -1.86
N VAL A 91 5.77 -5.15 -2.90
CA VAL A 91 5.54 -5.70 -4.25
C VAL A 91 5.58 -7.24 -4.21
N MET A 92 6.57 -7.83 -3.56
CA MET A 92 6.65 -9.29 -3.41
C MET A 92 5.43 -9.88 -2.70
N VAL A 93 4.98 -9.28 -1.59
CA VAL A 93 3.76 -9.70 -0.88
C VAL A 93 2.54 -9.59 -1.81
N CYS A 94 2.39 -8.51 -2.56
CA CYS A 94 1.27 -8.34 -3.48
C CYS A 94 1.24 -9.41 -4.58
N PHE A 95 2.39 -9.77 -5.17
CA PHE A 95 2.47 -10.82 -6.17
C PHE A 95 2.15 -12.21 -5.59
N LEU A 96 2.70 -12.54 -4.43
CA LEU A 96 2.42 -13.82 -3.75
C LEU A 96 0.94 -13.93 -3.41
N ARG A 97 0.36 -12.85 -2.87
CA ARG A 97 -1.06 -12.82 -2.51
C ARG A 97 -1.94 -12.94 -3.76
N TYR A 98 -1.58 -12.25 -4.84
CA TYR A 98 -2.30 -12.35 -6.11
C TYR A 98 -2.31 -13.78 -6.65
N ALA A 99 -1.15 -14.45 -6.65
CA ALA A 99 -1.01 -15.84 -7.10
C ALA A 99 -1.82 -16.81 -6.23
N GLN A 100 -1.74 -16.65 -4.90
CA GLN A 100 -2.51 -17.46 -3.95
C GLN A 100 -4.02 -17.34 -4.16
N VAL A 101 -4.53 -16.13 -4.40
CA VAL A 101 -5.97 -15.91 -4.62
C VAL A 101 -6.44 -16.51 -5.94
N ILE A 102 -5.61 -16.51 -6.99
CA ILE A 102 -5.93 -17.18 -8.27
C ILE A 102 -6.07 -18.69 -8.12
N GLU A 103 -5.28 -19.30 -7.23
CA GLU A 103 -5.34 -20.73 -6.96
C GLU A 103 -6.66 -21.13 -6.30
N HIS A 104 -7.19 -20.29 -5.40
CA HIS A 104 -8.41 -20.58 -4.63
C HIS A 104 -9.71 -20.08 -5.29
N SER A 105 -9.64 -19.03 -6.10
CA SER A 105 -10.79 -18.41 -6.73
C SER A 105 -10.48 -18.08 -8.19
N HIS A 106 -11.47 -18.31 -9.08
CA HIS A 106 -11.39 -17.82 -10.45
C HIS A 106 -11.09 -16.32 -10.51
N ARG A 107 -10.46 -15.89 -11.61
CA ARG A 107 -10.01 -14.51 -11.82
C ARG A 107 -11.11 -13.52 -11.49
N CYS A 108 -10.80 -12.62 -10.56
CA CYS A 108 -11.69 -11.55 -10.15
C CYS A 108 -10.99 -10.21 -10.28
N TRP A 109 -11.71 -9.21 -10.79
CA TRP A 109 -11.24 -7.82 -10.87
C TRP A 109 -10.73 -7.29 -9.54
N VAL A 110 -11.32 -7.73 -8.41
CA VAL A 110 -10.88 -7.34 -7.06
C VAL A 110 -9.42 -7.75 -6.79
N ASN A 111 -9.00 -8.95 -7.22
CA ASN A 111 -7.63 -9.42 -7.02
C ASN A 111 -6.63 -8.63 -7.85
N THR A 112 -6.95 -8.38 -9.13
CA THR A 112 -6.11 -7.55 -10.02
C THR A 112 -6.03 -6.11 -9.54
N SER A 113 -7.15 -5.51 -9.10
CA SER A 113 -7.17 -4.17 -8.52
C SER A 113 -6.33 -4.09 -7.26
N ALA A 114 -6.34 -5.12 -6.40
CA ALA A 114 -5.48 -5.17 -5.23
C ALA A 114 -4.00 -5.20 -5.63
N LEU A 115 -3.61 -6.06 -6.59
CA LEU A 115 -2.23 -6.10 -7.08
C LEU A 115 -1.77 -4.73 -7.61
N VAL A 116 -2.57 -4.08 -8.47
CA VAL A 116 -2.27 -2.76 -9.01
C VAL A 116 -2.14 -1.72 -7.90
N SER A 117 -3.09 -1.69 -6.97
CA SER A 117 -3.07 -0.77 -5.82
C SER A 117 -1.82 -0.96 -4.96
N GLY A 118 -1.40 -2.21 -4.73
CA GLY A 118 -0.18 -2.52 -3.99
C GLY A 118 1.10 -2.08 -4.69
N CYS A 119 1.19 -2.25 -6.01
CA CYS A 119 2.30 -1.74 -6.80
C CYS A 119 2.35 -0.20 -6.82
N THR A 120 1.18 0.45 -6.93
CA THR A 120 1.08 1.93 -6.84
C THR A 120 1.48 2.43 -5.45
N ASN A 121 1.08 1.73 -4.39
CA ASN A 121 1.54 2.02 -3.02
C ASN A 121 3.07 1.97 -2.92
N ALA A 122 3.68 0.89 -3.41
CA ALA A 122 5.14 0.73 -3.40
C ALA A 122 5.86 1.85 -4.16
N LEU A 123 5.34 2.28 -5.33
CA LEU A 123 5.88 3.42 -6.06
C LEU A 123 5.83 4.71 -5.22
N GLY A 124 4.71 4.97 -4.55
CA GLY A 124 4.57 6.09 -3.62
C GLY A 124 5.57 6.02 -2.47
N LEU A 125 5.77 4.83 -1.86
CA LEU A 125 6.75 4.62 -0.79
C LEU A 125 8.19 4.92 -1.23
N VAL A 126 8.57 4.53 -2.45
CA VAL A 126 9.87 4.90 -3.03
C VAL A 126 9.99 6.42 -3.14
N MET A 127 8.96 7.13 -3.60
CA MET A 127 9.01 8.60 -3.66
C MET A 127 9.14 9.22 -2.26
N VAL A 128 8.31 8.82 -1.29
CA VAL A 128 8.32 9.34 0.09
C VAL A 128 9.69 9.11 0.75
N GLY A 129 10.28 7.92 0.58
CA GLY A 129 11.55 7.57 1.20
C GLY A 129 12.76 8.31 0.60
N ASN A 130 12.74 8.64 -0.69
CA ASN A 130 13.89 9.26 -1.37
C ASN A 130 13.80 10.78 -1.49
N PHE A 131 12.60 11.36 -1.45
CA PHE A 131 12.39 12.80 -1.50
C PHE A 131 11.94 13.28 -0.13
N GLN A 132 12.83 13.92 0.62
CA GLN A 132 12.57 14.39 1.98
C GLN A 132 11.63 15.60 1.98
N VAL A 133 10.77 15.70 3.00
CA VAL A 133 9.76 16.76 3.10
C VAL A 133 10.36 18.17 3.16
N ASP A 134 11.57 18.32 3.72
CA ASP A 134 12.26 19.62 3.85
C ASP A 134 13.12 20.02 2.66
N HIS A 135 13.50 19.07 1.80
CA HIS A 135 14.37 19.34 0.65
C HIS A 135 13.63 19.23 -0.70
N ALA A 136 12.63 18.37 -0.79
CA ALA A 136 11.88 18.08 -2.02
C ALA A 136 10.37 17.93 -1.75
N LYS A 137 9.81 18.89 -1.00
CA LYS A 137 8.41 18.91 -0.51
C LYS A 137 7.34 18.52 -1.54
N SER A 138 7.42 19.06 -2.76
CA SER A 138 6.45 18.77 -3.82
C SER A 138 6.44 17.29 -4.19
N LEU A 139 7.62 16.71 -4.46
CA LEU A 139 7.76 15.30 -4.80
C LEU A 139 7.41 14.40 -3.62
N HIS A 140 7.77 14.80 -2.40
CA HIS A 140 7.41 14.09 -1.18
C HIS A 140 5.89 13.96 -1.04
N TYR A 141 5.15 15.06 -1.16
CA TYR A 141 3.69 15.04 -1.01
C TYR A 141 2.97 14.39 -2.19
N VAL A 142 3.50 14.47 -3.41
CA VAL A 142 3.02 13.63 -4.52
C VAL A 142 3.19 12.16 -4.16
N GLY A 143 4.36 11.77 -3.64
CA GLY A 143 4.62 10.41 -3.17
C GLY A 143 3.65 9.97 -2.08
N ALA A 144 3.44 10.79 -1.05
CA ALA A 144 2.53 10.50 0.06
C ALA A 144 1.06 10.39 -0.41
N GLY A 145 0.64 11.30 -1.28
CA GLY A 145 -0.69 11.30 -1.91
C GLY A 145 -0.93 10.10 -2.83
N VAL A 146 0.12 9.44 -3.31
CA VAL A 146 0.03 8.17 -4.04
C VAL A 146 0.09 6.98 -3.07
N ALA A 147 1.05 6.95 -2.16
CA ALA A 147 1.31 5.84 -1.24
C ALA A 147 0.10 5.57 -0.34
N PHE A 148 -0.36 6.56 0.42
CA PHE A 148 -1.33 6.32 1.49
C PHE A 148 -2.71 5.92 0.95
N PRO A 149 -3.29 6.60 -0.07
CA PRO A 149 -4.57 6.17 -0.63
C PRO A 149 -4.49 4.82 -1.34
N ALA A 150 -3.40 4.52 -2.06
CA ALA A 150 -3.23 3.23 -2.73
C ALA A 150 -3.00 2.09 -1.72
N GLY A 151 -2.26 2.33 -0.63
CA GLY A 151 -2.10 1.39 0.47
C GLY A 151 -3.43 1.11 1.18
N LEU A 152 -4.22 2.15 1.44
CA LEU A 152 -5.54 2.03 2.04
C LEU A 152 -6.51 1.26 1.13
N LEU A 153 -6.54 1.56 -0.17
CA LEU A 153 -7.34 0.82 -1.14
C LEU A 153 -6.91 -0.65 -1.20
N PHE A 154 -5.60 -0.94 -1.16
CA PHE A 154 -5.08 -2.30 -1.13
C PHE A 154 -5.62 -3.08 0.07
N VAL A 155 -5.51 -2.55 1.30
CA VAL A 155 -5.97 -3.27 2.50
C VAL A 155 -7.50 -3.44 2.55
N CYS A 156 -8.27 -2.45 2.05
CA CYS A 156 -9.72 -2.58 1.87
C CYS A 156 -10.09 -3.73 0.93
N LEU A 157 -9.44 -3.82 -0.24
CA LEU A 157 -9.67 -4.90 -1.19
C LEU A 157 -9.24 -6.25 -0.61
N GLN A 158 -8.14 -6.29 0.14
CA GLN A 158 -7.67 -7.50 0.82
C GLN A 158 -8.62 -7.96 1.92
N CYS A 159 -9.31 -7.07 2.64
CA CYS A 159 -10.39 -7.47 3.54
C CYS A 159 -11.47 -8.24 2.80
N VAL A 160 -11.95 -7.72 1.67
CA VAL A 160 -12.97 -8.38 0.83
C VAL A 160 -12.48 -9.75 0.34
N LEU A 161 -11.25 -9.83 -0.16
CA LEU A 161 -10.68 -11.09 -0.63
C LEU A 161 -10.50 -12.11 0.50
N THR A 162 -10.13 -11.66 1.70
CA THR A 162 -9.95 -12.54 2.86
C THR A 162 -11.28 -13.20 3.23
N TYR A 163 -12.39 -12.46 3.26
CA TYR A 163 -13.71 -13.08 3.48
C TYR A 163 -14.14 -14.01 2.36
N ARG A 164 -13.83 -13.69 1.11
CA ARG A 164 -14.21 -14.54 -0.03
C ARG A 164 -13.50 -15.89 -0.06
N VAL A 165 -12.27 -15.95 0.47
CA VAL A 165 -11.46 -17.17 0.50
C VAL A 165 -11.57 -17.88 1.87
N ALA A 166 -12.19 -17.26 2.87
CA ALA A 166 -12.32 -17.84 4.20
C ALA A 166 -13.19 -19.11 4.18
N VAL A 167 -12.68 -20.18 4.80
CA VAL A 167 -13.40 -21.46 4.94
C VAL A 167 -13.55 -21.83 6.42
N THR A 168 -12.52 -21.56 7.21
CA THR A 168 -12.49 -21.94 8.63
C THR A 168 -12.85 -20.76 9.54
N ALA A 169 -13.25 -21.05 10.78
CA ALA A 169 -13.49 -20.02 11.79
C ALA A 169 -12.26 -19.13 12.02
N LEU A 170 -11.05 -19.69 11.91
CA LEU A 170 -9.80 -18.93 12.07
C LEU A 170 -9.60 -17.93 10.91
N ASP A 171 -9.97 -18.30 9.68
CA ASP A 171 -9.92 -17.40 8.53
C ASP A 171 -10.88 -16.22 8.71
N TYR A 172 -12.08 -16.47 9.24
CA TYR A 172 -13.04 -15.41 9.57
C TYR A 172 -12.54 -14.50 10.69
N TRP A 173 -11.94 -15.05 11.75
CA TRP A 173 -11.30 -14.25 12.81
C TRP A 173 -10.20 -13.35 12.25
N MET A 174 -9.36 -13.88 11.36
CA MET A 174 -8.33 -13.10 10.67
C MET A 174 -8.95 -11.99 9.80
N ALA A 175 -10.05 -12.29 9.10
CA ALA A 175 -10.77 -11.30 8.30
C ALA A 175 -11.36 -10.17 9.16
N HIS A 176 -11.94 -10.47 10.32
CA HIS A 176 -12.42 -9.47 11.28
C HIS A 176 -11.28 -8.60 11.81
N PHE A 177 -10.15 -9.22 12.19
CA PHE A 177 -8.96 -8.51 12.64
C PHE A 177 -8.43 -7.54 11.58
N ARG A 178 -8.37 -7.98 10.32
CA ARG A 178 -7.98 -7.14 9.18
C ARG A 178 -8.92 -5.97 8.92
N VAL A 179 -10.23 -6.18 9.08
CA VAL A 179 -11.21 -5.09 8.99
C VAL A 179 -10.99 -4.07 10.11
N ALA A 180 -10.74 -4.51 11.34
CA ALA A 180 -10.47 -3.61 12.45
C ALA A 180 -9.22 -2.73 12.19
N LEU A 181 -8.12 -3.34 11.75
CA LEU A 181 -6.90 -2.62 11.35
C LEU A 181 -7.16 -1.64 10.19
N THR A 182 -7.94 -2.07 9.18
CA THR A 182 -8.25 -1.22 8.02
C THR A 182 -9.13 -0.03 8.40
N LEU A 183 -10.08 -0.22 9.32
CA LEU A 183 -10.90 0.87 9.85
C LEU A 183 -10.05 1.84 10.69
N GLY A 184 -9.15 1.34 11.53
CA GLY A 184 -8.17 2.15 12.27
C GLY A 184 -7.31 3.00 11.34
N ALA A 185 -6.76 2.38 10.29
CA ALA A 185 -5.98 3.06 9.26
C ALA A 185 -6.81 4.10 8.51
N MET A 186 -8.03 3.77 8.08
CA MET A 186 -8.95 4.70 7.39
C MET A 186 -9.21 5.95 8.24
N VAL A 187 -9.62 5.75 9.51
CA VAL A 187 -9.92 6.86 10.42
C VAL A 187 -8.66 7.70 10.66
N SER A 188 -7.52 7.06 10.90
CA SER A 188 -6.25 7.75 11.13
C SER A 188 -5.82 8.56 9.92
N LEU A 189 -5.89 8.02 8.70
CA LEU A 189 -5.52 8.76 7.49
C LEU A 189 -6.44 9.97 7.25
N VAL A 190 -7.75 9.81 7.43
CA VAL A 190 -8.71 10.90 7.28
C VAL A 190 -8.47 12.01 8.31
N LEU A 191 -8.32 11.65 9.58
CA LEU A 191 -8.04 12.61 10.65
C LEU A 191 -6.69 13.31 10.43
N SER A 192 -5.65 12.56 10.03
CA SER A 192 -4.35 13.14 9.69
C SER A 192 -4.49 14.22 8.61
N GLY A 193 -5.18 13.92 7.50
CA GLY A 193 -5.43 14.88 6.42
C GLY A 193 -6.21 16.12 6.86
N ILE A 194 -7.27 15.94 7.66
CA ILE A 194 -8.07 17.06 8.19
C ILE A 194 -7.23 17.94 9.10
N PHE A 195 -6.52 17.35 10.06
CA PHE A 195 -5.75 18.09 11.05
C PHE A 195 -4.52 18.77 10.44
N PHE A 196 -3.89 18.15 9.44
CA PHE A 196 -2.70 18.66 8.78
C PHE A 196 -2.91 20.02 8.08
N ILE A 197 -4.12 20.29 7.58
CA ILE A 197 -4.45 21.55 6.89
C ILE A 197 -4.52 22.75 7.86
N HIS A 198 -4.67 22.50 9.15
CA HIS A 198 -4.84 23.55 10.14
C HIS A 198 -3.48 24.04 10.67
N GLU A 199 -3.30 25.36 10.79
CA GLU A 199 -2.12 25.99 11.39
C GLU A 199 -2.21 26.03 12.94
N SER A 200 -2.52 24.87 13.55
CA SER A 200 -2.59 24.73 15.01
C SER A 200 -1.61 23.66 15.47
N PHE A 201 -0.78 23.99 16.47
CA PHE A 201 0.17 23.04 17.04
C PHE A 201 -0.49 21.75 17.52
N ILE A 202 -1.66 21.88 18.18
CA ILE A 202 -2.40 20.73 18.72
C ILE A 202 -2.89 19.85 17.57
N LEU A 203 -3.45 20.44 16.52
CA LEU A 203 -3.99 19.69 15.40
C LEU A 203 -2.87 19.05 14.59
N GLN A 204 -1.79 19.75 14.28
CA GLN A 204 -0.68 19.14 13.55
C GLN A 204 0.05 18.06 14.35
N HIS A 205 0.14 18.20 15.68
CA HIS A 205 0.61 17.11 16.54
C HIS A 205 -0.32 15.91 16.49
N ALA A 206 -1.64 16.13 16.59
CA ALA A 206 -2.62 15.06 16.41
C ALA A 206 -2.53 14.43 15.00
N ALA A 207 -2.23 15.21 13.97
CA ALA A 207 -2.00 14.73 12.61
C ALA A 207 -0.79 13.79 12.53
N ALA A 208 0.29 14.12 13.25
CA ALA A 208 1.46 13.26 13.38
C ALA A 208 1.13 11.96 14.10
N ILE A 209 0.42 12.00 15.24
CA ILE A 209 -0.05 10.78 15.92
C ILE A 209 -0.87 9.91 14.95
N CYS A 210 -1.77 10.53 14.18
CA CYS A 210 -2.57 9.81 13.20
C CYS A 210 -1.72 9.20 12.06
N GLU A 211 -0.67 9.88 11.58
CA GLU A 211 0.27 9.34 10.59
C GLU A 211 1.00 8.09 11.14
N TRP A 212 1.43 8.14 12.41
CA TRP A 212 2.06 7.02 13.10
C TRP A 212 1.11 5.83 13.24
N VAL A 213 -0.10 6.06 13.74
CA VAL A 213 -1.12 5.00 13.88
C VAL A 213 -1.44 4.38 12.53
N PHE A 214 -1.70 5.20 11.49
CA PHE A 214 -1.93 4.71 10.13
C PHE A 214 -0.79 3.80 9.65
N THR A 215 0.45 4.25 9.80
CA THR A 215 1.62 3.51 9.30
C THR A 215 1.79 2.18 10.04
N VAL A 216 1.63 2.18 11.37
CA VAL A 216 1.73 0.96 12.19
C VAL A 216 0.60 -0.02 11.85
N ASP A 217 -0.65 0.46 11.73
CA ASP A 217 -1.79 -0.39 11.36
C ASP A 217 -1.58 -1.07 10.00
N ILE A 218 -1.10 -0.32 9.00
CA ILE A 218 -0.77 -0.87 7.67
C ILE A 218 0.35 -1.91 7.76
N LEU A 219 1.42 -1.63 8.50
CA LEU A 219 2.53 -2.58 8.65
C LEU A 219 2.10 -3.84 9.41
N VAL A 220 1.29 -3.72 10.45
CA VAL A 220 0.70 -4.87 11.17
C VAL A 220 -0.23 -5.65 10.24
N PHE A 221 -1.05 -4.97 9.43
CA PHE A 221 -1.89 -5.61 8.42
C PHE A 221 -1.05 -6.44 7.45
N TYR A 222 0.05 -5.89 6.91
CA TYR A 222 0.95 -6.66 6.06
C TYR A 222 1.49 -7.90 6.78
N GLY A 223 1.88 -7.75 8.05
CA GLY A 223 2.36 -8.86 8.88
C GLY A 223 1.36 -10.00 9.03
N THR A 224 0.05 -9.72 8.96
CA THR A 224 -0.97 -10.77 9.02
C THR A 224 -0.90 -11.76 7.85
N PHE A 225 -0.35 -11.38 6.69
CA PHE A 225 -0.22 -12.30 5.55
C PHE A 225 0.68 -13.50 5.83
N THR A 226 1.49 -13.44 6.89
CA THR A 226 2.24 -14.59 7.42
C THR A 226 1.33 -15.78 7.70
N TYR A 227 0.08 -15.54 8.12
CA TYR A 227 -0.91 -16.60 8.34
C TYR A 227 -1.21 -17.38 7.06
N GLU A 228 -1.53 -16.70 5.95
CA GLU A 228 -1.83 -17.39 4.69
C GLU A 228 -0.61 -17.78 3.87
N PHE A 229 0.54 -17.12 4.04
CA PHE A 229 1.74 -17.44 3.27
C PHE A 229 2.39 -18.75 3.72
N GLY A 230 1.98 -19.28 4.88
CA GLY A 230 2.33 -20.63 5.30
C GLY A 230 1.85 -21.73 4.36
N THR A 231 0.85 -21.45 3.52
CA THR A 231 0.32 -22.42 2.55
C THR A 231 0.85 -22.22 1.12
N VAL A 232 1.67 -21.19 0.86
CA VAL A 232 2.15 -20.86 -0.49
C VAL A 232 3.29 -21.78 -0.93
N THR A 233 3.11 -22.55 -2.00
CA THR A 233 4.10 -23.49 -2.52
C THR A 233 4.76 -22.98 -3.82
N SER A 234 5.77 -23.70 -4.33
CA SER A 234 6.37 -23.41 -5.64
C SER A 234 5.36 -23.52 -6.80
N GLU A 235 4.32 -24.34 -6.65
CA GLU A 235 3.26 -24.51 -7.66
C GLU A 235 2.38 -23.26 -7.74
N THR A 236 2.03 -22.66 -6.59
CA THR A 236 1.30 -21.38 -6.51
C THR A 236 2.01 -20.29 -7.32
N LEU A 237 3.35 -20.22 -7.22
CA LEU A 237 4.17 -19.26 -7.98
C LEU A 237 4.14 -19.53 -9.48
N MET A 238 4.23 -20.79 -9.90
CA MET A 238 4.16 -21.17 -11.32
C MET A 238 2.81 -20.79 -11.94
N VAL A 239 1.70 -21.01 -11.22
CA VAL A 239 0.35 -20.62 -11.69
C VAL A 239 0.27 -19.11 -11.91
N GLY A 240 0.78 -18.31 -10.98
CA GLY A 240 0.83 -16.85 -11.12
C GLY A 240 1.64 -16.38 -12.33
N LEU A 241 2.82 -16.98 -12.56
CA LEU A 241 3.71 -16.64 -13.67
C LEU A 241 3.17 -17.09 -15.03
N GLN A 242 2.72 -18.33 -15.16
CA GLN A 242 2.24 -18.88 -16.44
C GLN A 242 1.00 -18.16 -16.95
N GLN A 243 0.11 -17.74 -16.04
CA GLN A 243 -1.09 -17.01 -16.42
C GLN A 243 -0.80 -15.55 -16.85
N SER A 244 0.32 -14.96 -16.41
CA SER A 244 0.79 -13.66 -16.91
C SER A 244 1.27 -13.73 -18.36
N HIS A 245 1.86 -14.85 -18.79
CA HIS A 245 2.36 -15.05 -20.16
C HIS A 245 1.24 -15.15 -21.21
N HIS A 246 0.08 -15.70 -20.86
CA HIS A 246 -1.07 -15.74 -21.78
C HIS A 246 -1.66 -14.35 -22.09
N HIS A 247 -1.46 -13.35 -21.23
CA HIS A 247 -1.87 -11.97 -21.50
C HIS A 247 -0.80 -11.16 -22.26
N GLY A 248 0.49 -11.48 -22.12
CA GLY A 248 1.57 -10.82 -22.87
C GLY A 248 1.61 -11.17 -24.36
N SER A 249 1.10 -12.33 -24.76
CA SER A 249 1.10 -12.77 -26.17
C SER A 249 -0.08 -12.21 -27.00
N GLY A 250 -1.16 -11.78 -26.36
CA GLY A 250 -2.37 -11.28 -27.04
C GLY A 250 -2.34 -9.80 -27.46
N VAL A 251 -1.34 -9.03 -27.03
CA VAL A 251 -1.26 -7.57 -27.26
C VAL A 251 -0.29 -7.20 -28.38
N ILE A 252 0.52 -8.14 -28.91
CA ILE A 252 1.56 -7.86 -29.91
C ILE A 252 1.18 -8.30 -31.35
N MET A 253 0.03 -8.93 -31.57
CA MET A 253 -0.41 -9.35 -32.90
C MET A 253 -1.62 -8.57 -33.40
N GLY A 254 -1.45 -7.27 -33.58
CA GLY A 254 -2.52 -6.37 -34.04
C GLY A 254 -2.02 -5.08 -34.68
N SER A 255 -0.87 -5.10 -35.35
CA SER A 255 -0.45 -3.98 -36.19
C SER A 255 0.43 -4.48 -37.33
N ARG A 256 -0.20 -4.86 -38.45
CA ARG A 256 0.52 -5.01 -39.72
C ARG A 256 -0.37 -4.64 -40.90
N ALA A 257 0.08 -3.55 -41.54
CA ALA A 257 -0.06 -3.21 -42.96
C ALA A 257 -1.45 -2.82 -43.50
N ARG A 258 -1.69 -1.50 -43.54
CA ARG A 258 -2.37 -0.86 -44.68
C ARG A 258 -1.46 -0.97 -45.90
N GLY A 259 -1.90 -1.73 -46.90
CA GLY A 259 -1.32 -1.78 -48.24
C GLY A 259 -2.45 -1.94 -49.26
N SER A 260 -2.63 -0.91 -50.08
CA SER A 260 -3.59 -0.77 -51.17
C SER A 260 -3.34 -1.75 -52.33
N THR A 261 -4.40 -2.31 -52.94
CA THR A 261 -4.70 -2.25 -54.40
C THR A 261 -6.00 -2.98 -54.80
N LEU A 262 -6.85 -2.22 -55.51
CA LEU A 262 -7.73 -2.52 -56.66
C LEU A 262 -8.31 -3.94 -56.94
N GLY A 263 -9.65 -3.98 -57.04
CA GLY A 263 -10.39 -4.33 -58.27
C GLY A 263 -10.75 -5.79 -58.58
N GLY A 264 -12.05 -6.11 -58.76
CA GLY A 264 -12.49 -7.33 -59.45
C GLY A 264 -13.92 -7.80 -59.15
N ALA A 265 -14.75 -7.91 -60.17
CA ALA A 265 -16.22 -8.03 -60.10
C ALA A 265 -16.83 -9.44 -59.89
N THR A 266 -18.07 -9.42 -59.38
CA THR A 266 -19.29 -10.20 -59.76
C THR A 266 -19.61 -11.63 -59.26
N LYS A 267 -20.85 -11.70 -58.70
CA LYS A 267 -21.96 -12.68 -58.83
C LYS A 267 -22.08 -13.87 -57.86
N GLY A 268 -23.25 -13.97 -57.22
CA GLY A 268 -23.86 -15.22 -56.73
C GLY A 268 -24.88 -15.06 -55.60
N LEU A 269 -26.17 -15.29 -55.88
CA LEU A 269 -27.33 -15.21 -54.96
C LEU A 269 -27.36 -16.28 -53.85
N LYS A 270 -27.85 -15.92 -52.64
CA LYS A 270 -29.01 -16.54 -51.92
C LYS A 270 -29.15 -16.01 -50.47
N SER A 271 -30.38 -15.76 -50.04
CA SER A 271 -30.85 -15.50 -48.65
C SER A 271 -31.54 -16.77 -48.10
N PRO A 272 -32.02 -16.91 -46.85
CA PRO A 272 -31.97 -16.04 -45.65
C PRO A 272 -31.57 -16.76 -44.33
N GLY A 273 -31.40 -15.99 -43.24
CA GLY A 273 -31.69 -16.47 -41.87
C GLY A 273 -30.48 -16.62 -40.94
N GLY A 274 -30.49 -15.89 -39.82
CA GLY A 274 -29.53 -16.07 -38.73
C GLY A 274 -29.30 -14.81 -37.91
N SER A 275 -30.31 -14.41 -37.13
CA SER A 275 -30.18 -13.42 -36.06
C SER A 275 -29.25 -13.94 -34.96
N SER A 276 -28.25 -13.17 -34.55
CA SER A 276 -27.64 -13.27 -33.21
C SER A 276 -26.94 -11.96 -32.85
N THR A 277 -27.71 -11.09 -32.22
CA THR A 277 -27.24 -9.96 -31.42
C THR A 277 -26.58 -10.48 -30.14
N SER A 278 -25.30 -10.16 -29.99
CA SER A 278 -24.66 -9.56 -28.81
C SER A 278 -25.40 -9.55 -27.45
N THR A 279 -24.60 -9.81 -26.41
CA THR A 279 -24.66 -9.31 -25.01
C THR A 279 -25.76 -9.84 -24.06
N HIS A 280 -25.38 -10.68 -23.09
CA HIS A 280 -25.10 -10.26 -21.70
C HIS A 280 -24.67 -11.47 -20.83
N LEU A 281 -23.56 -11.29 -20.10
CA LEU A 281 -23.10 -12.19 -19.03
C LEU A 281 -24.01 -12.00 -17.81
N ASN A 282 -24.69 -13.07 -17.36
CA ASN A 282 -25.32 -13.13 -16.05
C ASN A 282 -24.41 -13.92 -15.10
N CYS A 283 -23.82 -13.22 -14.13
CA CYS A 283 -23.33 -13.84 -12.89
C CYS A 283 -24.54 -13.96 -11.94
N THR A 284 -24.99 -15.19 -11.69
CA THR A 284 -25.96 -15.49 -10.65
C THR A 284 -25.27 -15.52 -9.28
N PRO A 285 -25.81 -14.86 -8.24
CA PRO A 285 -25.43 -15.17 -6.86
C PRO A 285 -26.31 -16.32 -6.37
N GLU A 286 -25.69 -17.41 -5.93
CA GLU A 286 -26.42 -18.45 -5.20
C GLU A 286 -26.84 -17.92 -3.81
N SER A 287 -28.11 -18.19 -3.50
CA SER A 287 -28.84 -17.81 -2.30
C SER A 287 -28.25 -18.47 -1.04
N ILE A 288 -27.83 -17.66 -0.07
CA ILE A 288 -27.60 -18.09 1.31
C ILE A 288 -28.97 -18.37 1.95
N ALA A 289 -29.23 -19.64 2.26
CA ALA A 289 -30.31 -20.02 3.15
C ALA A 289 -29.87 -19.80 4.60
N MET A 290 -30.62 -18.95 5.32
CA MET A 290 -30.62 -18.85 6.78
C MET A 290 -31.05 -20.18 7.40
N LEU A 291 -30.25 -20.69 8.34
CA LEU A 291 -30.68 -21.23 9.64
C LEU A 291 -29.56 -21.01 10.66
#